data_AF-A0A3L8SR03-F1
#
_entry.id   AF-A0A3L8SR03-F1
#
_cell.length_a   1.000
_cell.length_b   1.000
_cell.length_c   1.000
_cell.angle_alpha   90.00
_cell.angle_beta   90.00
_cell.angle_gamma   90.00
#
_symmetry.space_group_name_H-M   'P 1'
#
loop_
_entity.id
_entity.type
_entity.pdbx_description
1 polymer ?
#
loop_
_entity_poly.entity_id
_entity_poly.type
_entity_poly.pdbx_seq_one_letter_code
_entity_poly.pdbx_strand_id
1 'polypeptide(L)'
;MVFSLFFFSEYVFEHINPQVLRCPDRHILINIRTYFECKVWRNPLNLFRGAEYNRYTWVTGREPLTYYDMNLSAQDHQTFFTCDTDHLRPADAIMQKAWRERNPQARISAAHEALELNECATAYILLAEEEATTIVEAEKLFKQALKAGEGCYRRSQQLQHHGAQYEAQHRRDTNVLVYIKRRLAMCARKLGRTREAVKMMRDVSLDLFRM
;
A
#
# COMPACT_ATOMS: atom_id res chain seq x y z
N MET A 1 -2.57 6.31 -22.63
CA MET A 1 -2.13 5.46 -21.50
C MET A 1 -2.98 5.58 -20.23
N VAL A 2 -3.89 6.55 -20.10
CA VAL A 2 -4.86 6.66 -18.98
C VAL A 2 -6.07 5.71 -19.11
N PHE A 3 -6.40 5.31 -20.34
CA PHE A 3 -7.57 4.47 -20.67
C PHE A 3 -7.51 3.01 -20.19
N SER A 4 -6.33 2.45 -19.88
CA SER A 4 -6.20 1.00 -19.61
C SER A 4 -6.44 0.59 -18.15
N LEU A 5 -6.41 1.53 -17.19
CA LEU A 5 -6.68 1.25 -15.77
C LEU A 5 -8.15 1.47 -15.40
N PHE A 6 -8.86 2.34 -16.13
CA PHE A 6 -10.32 2.44 -16.07
C PHE A 6 -10.97 1.09 -16.41
N PHE A 7 -10.44 0.41 -17.43
CA PHE A 7 -10.84 -0.95 -17.79
C PHE A 7 -10.57 -1.98 -16.70
N PHE A 8 -9.56 -1.81 -15.84
CA PHE A 8 -9.33 -2.78 -14.75
C PHE A 8 -10.33 -2.60 -13.61
N SER A 9 -10.79 -1.37 -13.37
CA SER A 9 -11.89 -1.07 -12.47
C SER A 9 -13.20 -1.64 -13.01
N GLU A 10 -13.54 -1.40 -14.28
CA GLU A 10 -14.77 -1.91 -14.90
C GLU A 10 -14.77 -3.42 -15.11
N TYR A 11 -13.66 -4.03 -15.53
CA TYR A 11 -13.61 -5.47 -15.79
C TYR A 11 -13.65 -6.32 -14.51
N VAL A 12 -13.14 -5.80 -13.39
CA VAL A 12 -13.36 -6.38 -12.06
C VAL A 12 -14.80 -6.11 -11.60
N PHE A 13 -15.38 -4.95 -11.91
CA PHE A 13 -16.79 -4.62 -11.62
C PHE A 13 -17.80 -5.52 -12.35
N GLU A 14 -17.60 -5.81 -13.63
CA GLU A 14 -18.53 -6.63 -14.42
C GLU A 14 -18.52 -8.12 -14.02
N HIS A 15 -17.44 -8.59 -13.40
CA HIS A 15 -17.31 -9.99 -12.97
C HIS A 15 -17.61 -10.19 -11.47
N ILE A 16 -17.91 -9.11 -10.72
CA ILE A 16 -18.56 -9.23 -9.42
C ILE A 16 -20.04 -9.46 -9.69
N ASN A 17 -20.47 -10.71 -9.48
CA ASN A 17 -21.82 -11.21 -9.68
C ASN A 17 -22.89 -10.19 -9.21
N PRO A 18 -23.86 -9.78 -10.06
CA PRO A 18 -24.90 -8.79 -9.73
C PRO A 18 -25.83 -9.19 -8.58
N GLN A 19 -25.61 -10.37 -7.97
CA GLN A 19 -26.25 -10.81 -6.74
C GLN A 19 -25.64 -10.16 -5.47
N VAL A 20 -24.37 -9.75 -5.49
CA VAL A 20 -23.68 -9.14 -4.32
C VAL A 20 -24.21 -7.73 -4.02
N LEU A 21 -24.58 -6.98 -5.07
CA LEU A 21 -25.21 -5.65 -4.95
C LEU A 21 -26.67 -5.68 -4.48
N ARG A 22 -27.29 -6.86 -4.34
CA ARG A 22 -28.68 -7.02 -3.86
C ARG A 22 -28.77 -7.59 -2.44
N CYS A 23 -27.64 -7.76 -1.75
CA CYS A 23 -27.66 -8.33 -0.40
C CYS A 23 -28.05 -7.23 0.62
N PRO A 24 -29.04 -7.44 1.51
CA PRO A 24 -29.50 -6.41 2.45
C PRO A 24 -28.53 -6.13 3.61
N ASP A 25 -27.41 -6.86 3.65
CA ASP A 25 -26.56 -6.96 4.82
C ASP A 25 -25.62 -5.75 4.96
N ARG A 26 -25.86 -4.91 5.97
CA ARG A 26 -25.08 -3.67 6.21
C ARG A 26 -23.59 -3.94 6.43
N HIS A 27 -23.21 -5.11 6.93
CA HIS A 27 -21.80 -5.49 7.13
C HIS A 27 -21.05 -5.65 5.79
N ILE A 28 -21.71 -6.15 4.75
CA ILE A 28 -21.13 -6.28 3.40
C ILE A 28 -20.94 -4.89 2.78
N LEU A 29 -21.90 -3.97 2.97
CA LEU A 29 -21.80 -2.59 2.49
C LEU A 29 -20.67 -1.80 3.16
N ILE A 30 -20.40 -2.05 4.45
CA ILE A 30 -19.28 -1.45 5.18
C ILE A 30 -17.95 -2.00 4.65
N ASN A 31 -17.83 -3.31 4.42
CA ASN A 31 -16.61 -3.91 3.83
C ASN A 31 -16.36 -3.47 2.38
N ILE A 32 -17.42 -3.27 1.59
CA ILE A 32 -17.34 -2.62 0.28
C ILE A 32 -16.86 -1.17 0.43
N ARG A 33 -17.30 -0.46 1.47
CA ARG A 33 -16.80 0.89 1.75
C ARG A 33 -15.32 0.88 2.11
N THR A 34 -14.82 -0.10 2.87
CA THR A 34 -13.38 -0.29 3.14
C THR A 34 -12.60 -0.65 1.85
N TYR A 35 -13.19 -1.47 0.98
CA TYR A 35 -12.69 -1.78 -0.35
C TYR A 35 -12.52 -0.52 -1.23
N PHE A 36 -13.45 0.45 -1.10
CA PHE A 36 -13.41 1.75 -1.77
C PHE A 36 -12.65 2.86 -1.01
N GLU A 37 -12.53 2.79 0.32
CA GLU A 37 -11.89 3.80 1.19
C GLU A 37 -10.39 3.59 1.30
N CYS A 38 -9.90 2.37 1.04
CA CYS A 38 -8.51 2.15 0.65
C CYS A 38 -8.33 2.67 -0.79
N LYS A 39 -8.54 3.98 -0.98
CA LYS A 39 -8.24 4.73 -2.19
C LYS A 39 -6.73 4.69 -2.39
N VAL A 40 -6.23 3.58 -2.91
CA VAL A 40 -4.89 3.51 -3.54
C VAL A 40 -4.78 4.53 -4.69
N TRP A 41 -5.91 5.10 -5.08
CA TRP A 41 -6.04 6.07 -6.14
C TRP A 41 -6.43 7.44 -5.62
N ARG A 42 -5.43 8.15 -5.11
CA ARG A 42 -5.34 9.62 -5.22
C ARG A 42 -4.03 10.08 -5.87
N ASN A 43 -3.28 9.13 -6.44
CA ASN A 43 -2.28 9.37 -7.46
C ASN A 43 -2.93 9.04 -8.82
N PRO A 44 -3.45 10.03 -9.58
CA PRO A 44 -4.17 9.79 -10.84
C PRO A 44 -3.30 9.12 -11.92
N LEU A 45 -1.99 9.02 -11.70
CA LEU A 45 -1.05 8.40 -12.63
C LEU A 45 -0.46 7.09 -12.08
N ASN A 46 -0.75 6.73 -10.83
CA ASN A 46 -0.28 5.50 -10.20
C ASN A 46 1.25 5.32 -10.27
N LEU A 47 1.99 6.42 -10.20
CA LEU A 47 3.44 6.44 -10.31
C LEU A 47 4.12 5.92 -9.04
N PHE A 48 5.27 5.28 -9.21
CA PHE A 48 6.25 5.06 -8.14
C PHE A 48 7.06 6.35 -7.93
N ARG A 49 7.16 6.86 -6.69
CA ARG A 49 7.76 8.19 -6.44
C ARG A 49 9.21 8.26 -6.90
N GLY A 50 10.03 7.29 -6.51
CA GLY A 50 11.41 7.16 -6.95
C GLY A 50 11.50 6.80 -8.44
N ALA A 51 10.92 5.64 -8.81
CA ALA A 51 11.21 5.04 -10.11
C ALA A 51 10.58 5.77 -11.31
N GLU A 52 9.47 6.50 -11.11
CA GLU A 52 8.73 7.12 -12.21
C GLU A 52 8.56 8.62 -12.05
N TYR A 53 8.16 9.08 -10.86
CA TYR A 53 7.98 10.52 -10.62
C TYR A 53 9.33 11.23 -10.69
N ASN A 54 10.32 10.87 -9.87
CA ASN A 54 11.63 11.55 -9.89
C ASN A 54 12.26 11.51 -11.29
N ARG A 55 12.10 10.39 -12.02
CA ARG A 55 12.55 10.26 -13.40
C ARG A 55 11.81 11.20 -14.35
N TYR A 56 10.48 11.33 -14.23
CA TYR A 56 9.69 12.24 -15.06
C TYR A 56 10.10 13.70 -14.82
N THR A 57 10.24 14.10 -13.55
CA THR A 57 10.68 15.46 -13.19
C THR A 57 12.10 15.72 -13.71
N TRP A 58 13.02 14.77 -13.56
CA TRP A 58 14.39 14.89 -14.07
C TRP A 58 14.44 15.12 -15.58
N VAL A 59 13.61 14.40 -16.34
CA VAL A 59 13.61 14.47 -17.81
C VAL A 59 12.87 15.72 -18.32
N THR A 60 11.78 16.10 -17.68
CA THR A 60 10.85 17.12 -18.23
C THR A 60 10.94 18.47 -17.53
N GLY A 61 11.54 18.53 -16.34
CA GLY A 61 11.50 19.70 -15.45
C GLY A 61 10.10 20.01 -14.92
N ARG A 62 9.12 19.10 -15.06
CA ARG A 62 7.73 19.31 -14.64
C ARG A 62 7.35 18.32 -13.55
N GLU A 63 6.58 18.82 -12.59
CA GLU A 63 5.96 18.00 -11.56
C GLU A 63 4.78 17.21 -12.16
N PRO A 64 4.75 15.86 -12.08
CA PRO A 64 3.65 15.02 -12.54
C PRO A 64 2.47 14.98 -11.57
N LEU A 65 2.65 15.41 -10.32
CA LEU A 65 1.63 15.48 -9.28
C LEU A 65 1.58 16.88 -8.69
N THR A 66 0.38 17.32 -8.29
CA THR A 66 0.26 18.59 -7.58
C THR A 66 0.70 18.43 -6.12
N TYR A 67 1.01 19.57 -5.47
CA TYR A 67 1.24 19.58 -4.02
C TYR A 67 0.07 18.99 -3.24
N TYR A 68 -1.17 19.19 -3.70
CA TYR A 68 -2.36 18.62 -3.08
C TYR A 68 -2.34 17.07 -3.16
N ASP A 69 -2.05 16.50 -4.33
CA ASP A 69 -2.01 15.03 -4.52
C ASP A 69 -0.90 14.38 -3.67
N MET A 70 0.26 15.04 -3.57
CA MET A 70 1.38 14.57 -2.75
C MET A 70 1.03 14.55 -1.26
N ASN A 71 0.45 15.64 -0.73
CA ASN A 71 0.06 15.72 0.68
C ASN A 71 -1.00 14.70 1.04
N LEU A 72 -1.92 14.47 0.12
CA LEU A 72 -3.00 13.54 0.33
C LEU A 72 -2.49 12.10 0.41
N SER A 73 -1.54 11.74 -0.45
CA SER A 73 -0.83 10.46 -0.37
C SER A 73 -0.03 10.33 0.94
N ALA A 74 0.59 11.40 1.43
CA ALA A 74 1.28 11.39 2.72
C ALA A 74 0.33 11.20 3.90
N GLN A 75 -0.86 11.82 3.87
CA GLN A 75 -1.90 11.61 4.89
C GLN A 75 -2.44 10.18 4.87
N ASP A 76 -2.67 9.61 3.68
CA ASP A 76 -3.08 8.22 3.52
C ASP A 76 -2.01 7.27 4.10
N HIS A 77 -0.72 7.51 3.83
CA HIS A 77 0.36 6.70 4.41
C HIS A 77 0.38 6.76 5.95
N GLN A 78 0.21 7.95 6.54
CA GLN A 78 0.13 8.10 7.99
C GLN A 78 -1.09 7.37 8.57
N THR A 79 -2.23 7.44 7.89
CA THR A 79 -3.48 6.81 8.31
C THR A 79 -3.41 5.27 8.20
N PHE A 80 -2.81 4.77 7.12
CA PHE A 80 -2.84 3.33 6.82
C PHE A 80 -1.68 2.54 7.41
N PHE A 81 -0.51 3.17 7.57
CA PHE A 81 0.71 2.45 7.97
C PHE A 81 1.12 2.69 9.41
N THR A 82 0.37 3.50 10.16
CA THR A 82 0.64 3.74 11.58
C THR A 82 -0.54 3.35 12.45
N CYS A 83 -0.26 3.03 13.71
CA CYS A 83 -1.27 2.82 14.75
C CYS A 83 -0.73 3.24 16.12
N ASP A 84 -1.64 3.42 17.08
CA ASP A 84 -1.26 3.91 18.41
C ASP A 84 -0.28 3.00 19.15
N THR A 85 -0.22 1.70 18.81
CA THR A 85 0.69 0.73 19.43
C THR A 85 2.09 0.72 18.85
N ASP A 86 2.38 1.51 17.80
CA ASP A 86 3.70 1.50 17.14
C ASP A 86 4.84 1.89 18.08
N HIS A 87 4.58 2.74 19.09
CA HIS A 87 5.56 3.12 20.11
C HIS A 87 6.09 1.92 20.94
N LEU A 88 5.37 0.80 20.96
CA LEU A 88 5.78 -0.42 21.66
C LEU A 88 6.76 -1.27 20.83
N ARG A 89 6.94 -0.96 19.55
CA ARG A 89 7.80 -1.69 18.61
C ARG A 89 8.86 -0.72 18.05
N PRO A 90 10.15 -0.86 18.42
CA PRO A 90 11.17 0.15 18.10
C PRO A 90 11.24 0.55 16.62
N ALA A 91 11.23 -0.42 15.70
CA ALA A 91 11.24 -0.14 14.26
C ALA A 91 9.98 0.59 13.78
N ASP A 92 8.80 0.21 14.26
CA ASP A 92 7.55 0.89 13.90
C ASP A 92 7.47 2.30 14.51
N ALA A 93 8.04 2.53 15.70
CA ALA A 93 8.14 3.84 16.32
C ALA A 93 8.99 4.82 15.49
N ILE A 94 10.09 4.33 14.89
CA ILE A 94 10.89 5.11 13.94
C ILE A 94 10.06 5.40 12.69
N MET A 95 9.41 4.39 12.12
CA MET A 95 8.59 4.55 10.93
C MET A 95 7.39 5.48 11.13
N GLN A 96 6.78 5.49 12.31
CA GLN A 96 5.71 6.42 12.66
C GLN A 96 6.16 7.87 12.56
N LYS A 97 7.41 8.17 12.95
CA LYS A 97 8.03 9.49 12.78
C LYS A 97 8.38 9.73 11.31
N ALA A 98 8.97 8.74 10.63
CA ALA A 98 9.36 8.85 9.22
C ALA A 98 8.16 9.20 8.31
N TRP A 99 6.98 8.61 8.50
CA TRP A 99 5.80 8.93 7.69
C TRP A 99 5.26 10.36 7.88
N ARG A 100 5.68 11.04 8.96
CA ARG A 100 5.34 12.44 9.25
C ARG A 100 6.45 13.41 8.85
N GLU A 101 7.65 12.90 8.56
CA GLU A 101 8.81 13.69 8.18
C GLU A 101 8.63 14.30 6.78
N ARG A 102 8.97 15.57 6.63
CA ARG A 102 8.82 16.32 5.39
C ARG A 102 10.03 16.12 4.47
N ASN A 103 11.23 16.01 5.03
CA ASN A 103 12.46 15.85 4.29
C ASN A 103 12.58 14.41 3.74
N PRO A 104 12.61 14.19 2.41
CA PRO A 104 12.70 12.85 1.83
C PRO A 104 13.97 12.08 2.22
N GLN A 105 15.11 12.75 2.33
CA GLN A 105 16.36 12.09 2.72
C GLN A 105 16.30 11.63 4.17
N ALA A 106 15.74 12.45 5.07
CA ALA A 106 15.53 12.04 6.46
C ALA A 106 14.55 10.87 6.57
N ARG A 107 13.50 10.82 5.73
CA ARG A 107 12.58 9.67 5.65
C ARG A 107 13.28 8.38 5.24
N ILE A 108 14.10 8.44 4.19
CA ILE A 108 14.85 7.29 3.67
C ILE A 108 15.85 6.81 4.73
N SER A 109 16.62 7.71 5.34
CA SER A 109 17.55 7.36 6.42
C SER A 109 16.84 6.69 7.61
N ALA A 110 15.70 7.23 8.03
CA ALA A 110 14.92 6.63 9.12
C ALA A 110 14.37 5.23 8.76
N ALA A 111 14.01 4.99 7.50
CA ALA A 111 13.59 3.66 7.07
C ALA A 111 14.73 2.65 7.12
N HIS A 112 15.96 3.04 6.75
CA HIS A 112 17.14 2.19 6.93
C HIS A 112 17.42 1.92 8.41
N GLU A 113 17.38 2.95 9.27
CA GLU A 113 17.55 2.79 10.73
C GLU A 113 16.51 1.81 11.33
N ALA A 114 15.25 1.88 10.88
CA ALA A 114 14.22 0.94 11.32
C ALA A 114 14.54 -0.51 10.93
N LEU A 115 15.15 -0.73 9.76
CA LEU A 115 15.55 -2.06 9.28
C LEU A 115 16.76 -2.63 10.02
N GLU A 116 17.61 -1.79 10.62
CA GLU A 116 18.70 -2.25 11.49
C GLU A 116 18.17 -2.85 12.80
N LEU A 117 16.98 -2.44 13.25
CA LEU A 117 16.37 -2.94 14.47
C LEU A 117 15.57 -4.23 14.25
N ASN A 118 14.77 -4.30 13.18
CA ASN A 118 13.95 -5.47 12.86
C ASN A 118 13.47 -5.43 11.39
N GLU A 119 13.11 -6.59 10.81
CA GLU A 119 12.42 -6.64 9.52
C GLU A 119 11.08 -5.87 9.62
N CYS A 120 11.03 -4.66 9.05
CA CYS A 120 9.89 -3.76 9.13
C CYS A 120 9.23 -3.59 7.75
N ALA A 121 7.98 -4.07 7.62
CA ALA A 121 7.25 -4.02 6.36
C ALA A 121 7.07 -2.57 5.84
N THR A 122 6.76 -1.62 6.71
CA THR A 122 6.52 -0.23 6.33
C THR A 122 7.81 0.50 5.97
N ALA A 123 8.95 0.12 6.52
CA ALA A 123 10.26 0.60 6.09
C ALA A 123 10.55 0.19 4.64
N TYR A 124 10.36 -1.09 4.31
CA TYR A 124 10.50 -1.56 2.93
C TYR A 124 9.53 -0.89 1.96
N ILE A 125 8.29 -0.58 2.39
CA ILE A 125 7.35 0.21 1.58
C ILE A 125 7.94 1.60 1.28
N LEU A 126 8.46 2.30 2.30
CA LEU A 126 9.03 3.64 2.11
C LEU A 126 10.19 3.63 1.12
N LEU A 127 11.12 2.69 1.27
CA LEU A 127 12.26 2.55 0.34
C LEU A 127 11.79 2.20 -1.08
N ALA A 128 10.81 1.30 -1.21
CA ALA A 128 10.26 0.93 -2.51
C ALA A 128 9.53 2.09 -3.20
N GLU A 129 8.89 2.96 -2.42
CA GLU A 129 8.23 4.16 -2.93
C GLU A 129 9.22 5.24 -3.32
N GLU A 130 10.19 5.57 -2.45
CA GLU A 130 10.94 6.83 -2.53
C GLU A 130 12.40 6.67 -2.94
N GLU A 131 13.04 5.55 -2.61
CA GLU A 131 14.46 5.31 -2.90
C GLU A 131 14.66 4.53 -4.22
N ALA A 132 13.77 3.58 -4.53
CA ALA A 132 13.89 2.75 -5.73
C ALA A 132 13.91 3.61 -7.00
N THR A 133 14.92 3.42 -7.86
CA THR A 133 15.09 4.18 -9.10
C THR A 133 14.50 3.47 -10.31
N THR A 134 14.18 2.18 -10.17
CA THR A 134 13.56 1.37 -11.21
C THR A 134 12.39 0.55 -10.67
N ILE A 135 11.48 0.13 -11.55
CA ILE A 135 10.37 -0.76 -11.18
C ILE A 135 10.88 -2.11 -10.67
N VAL A 136 12.03 -2.58 -11.15
CA VAL A 136 12.65 -3.84 -10.70
C VAL A 136 13.16 -3.71 -9.26
N GLU A 137 13.79 -2.58 -8.92
CA GLU A 137 14.22 -2.29 -7.54
C GLU A 137 13.02 -2.16 -6.61
N ALA A 138 11.99 -1.41 -7.02
CA ALA A 138 10.76 -1.28 -6.27
C ALA A 138 10.13 -2.66 -6.01
N GLU A 139 10.06 -3.52 -7.04
CA GLU A 139 9.53 -4.88 -6.88
C GLU A 139 10.31 -5.71 -5.86
N LYS A 140 11.65 -5.64 -5.88
CA LYS A 140 12.51 -6.35 -4.92
C LYS A 140 12.20 -5.91 -3.48
N LEU A 141 12.11 -4.60 -3.26
CA LEU A 141 11.78 -4.04 -1.94
C LEU A 141 10.36 -4.41 -1.51
N PHE A 142 9.37 -4.35 -2.41
CA PHE A 142 8.01 -4.80 -2.10
C PHE A 142 7.92 -6.30 -1.80
N LYS A 143 8.79 -7.15 -2.37
CA LYS A 143 8.86 -8.58 -2.00
C LYS A 143 9.39 -8.77 -0.58
N GLN A 144 10.36 -7.96 -0.15
CA GLN A 144 10.81 -7.94 1.25
C GLN A 144 9.71 -7.44 2.18
N ALA A 145 9.01 -6.38 1.77
CA ALA A 145 7.85 -5.86 2.49
C ALA A 145 6.77 -6.94 2.67
N LEU A 146 6.49 -7.73 1.63
CA LEU A 146 5.47 -8.79 1.66
C LEU A 146 5.83 -9.86 2.70
N LYS A 147 7.08 -10.34 2.69
CA LYS A 147 7.56 -11.34 3.64
C LYS A 147 7.40 -10.86 5.09
N ALA A 148 7.84 -9.64 5.39
CA ALA A 148 7.70 -9.05 6.72
C ALA A 148 6.22 -8.81 7.08
N GLY A 149 5.43 -8.30 6.13
CA GLY A 149 4.02 -7.95 6.31
C GLY A 149 3.12 -9.17 6.57
N GLU A 150 3.35 -10.29 5.88
CA GLU A 150 2.61 -11.54 6.12
C GLU A 150 2.84 -12.08 7.54
N GLY A 151 4.06 -11.95 8.06
CA GLY A 151 4.39 -12.31 9.44
C GLY A 151 3.63 -11.44 10.45
N CYS A 152 3.60 -10.13 10.24
CA CYS A 152 2.84 -9.20 11.10
C CYS A 152 1.33 -9.46 11.04
N TYR A 153 0.78 -9.54 9.83
CA TYR A 153 -0.64 -9.82 9.61
C TYR A 153 -1.10 -11.12 10.29
N ARG A 154 -0.34 -12.21 10.14
CA ARG A 154 -0.70 -13.50 10.77
C ARG A 154 -0.79 -13.40 12.28
N ARG A 155 0.16 -12.68 12.92
CA ARG A 155 0.15 -12.47 14.37
C ARG A 155 -1.01 -11.58 14.80
N SER A 156 -1.24 -10.46 14.12
CA SER A 156 -2.32 -9.55 14.49
C SER A 156 -3.71 -10.14 14.22
N GLN A 157 -3.86 -10.97 13.20
CA GLN A 157 -5.11 -11.70 12.92
C GLN A 157 -5.52 -12.64 14.07
N GLN A 158 -4.56 -13.29 14.72
CA GLN A 158 -4.84 -14.17 15.88
C GLN A 158 -5.25 -13.37 17.12
N LEU A 159 -4.68 -12.18 17.27
CA LEU A 159 -4.86 -11.34 18.46
C LEU A 159 -5.99 -10.32 18.32
N GLN A 160 -6.58 -10.14 17.13
CA GLN A 160 -7.49 -9.02 16.82
C GLN A 160 -8.64 -8.86 17.82
N HIS A 161 -9.19 -9.94 18.39
CA HIS A 161 -10.32 -9.87 19.33
C HIS A 161 -9.91 -9.59 20.79
N HIS A 162 -8.62 -9.37 21.08
CA HIS A 162 -8.10 -9.19 22.44
C HIS A 162 -8.16 -7.72 22.91
N GLY A 163 -8.87 -6.85 22.19
CA GLY A 163 -9.15 -5.47 22.57
C GLY A 163 -8.79 -4.46 21.47
N ALA A 164 -9.19 -3.20 21.70
CA ALA A 164 -9.12 -2.13 20.70
C ALA A 164 -7.70 -1.89 20.14
N GLN A 165 -6.66 -2.08 20.95
CA GLN A 165 -5.27 -1.94 20.53
C GLN A 165 -4.86 -3.02 19.50
N TYR A 166 -5.29 -4.27 19.72
CA TYR A 166 -5.03 -5.37 18.81
C TYR A 166 -5.85 -5.26 17.53
N GLU A 167 -7.10 -4.79 17.62
CA GLU A 167 -7.90 -4.46 16.44
C GLU A 167 -7.25 -3.36 15.59
N ALA A 168 -6.76 -2.29 16.23
CA ALA A 168 -6.08 -1.20 15.54
C ALA A 168 -4.79 -1.68 14.83
N GLN A 169 -4.00 -2.53 15.50
CA GLN A 169 -2.83 -3.15 14.88
C GLN A 169 -3.23 -4.06 13.71
N HIS A 170 -4.27 -4.88 13.86
CA HIS A 170 -4.74 -5.76 12.79
C HIS A 170 -5.22 -4.98 11.56
N ARG A 171 -5.96 -3.88 11.78
CA ARG A 171 -6.36 -2.96 10.68
C ARG A 171 -5.14 -2.38 9.96
N ARG A 172 -4.14 -1.90 10.71
CA ARG A 172 -2.89 -1.39 10.14
C ARG A 172 -2.16 -2.46 9.32
N ASP A 173 -1.97 -3.66 9.88
CA ASP A 173 -1.25 -4.74 9.19
C ASP A 173 -1.99 -5.23 7.94
N THR A 174 -3.33 -5.22 7.97
CA THR A 174 -4.17 -5.49 6.81
C THR A 174 -3.96 -4.44 5.72
N ASN A 175 -3.99 -3.15 6.07
CA ASN A 175 -3.74 -2.05 5.12
C ASN A 175 -2.33 -2.16 4.49
N VAL A 176 -1.32 -2.44 5.31
CA VAL A 176 0.07 -2.67 4.86
C VAL A 176 0.12 -3.81 3.85
N LEU A 177 -0.47 -4.97 4.17
CA LEU A 177 -0.44 -6.15 3.31
C LEU A 177 -1.16 -5.90 1.98
N VAL A 178 -2.34 -5.28 2.02
CA VAL A 178 -3.13 -4.92 0.84
C VAL A 178 -2.36 -3.94 -0.05
N TYR A 179 -1.72 -2.93 0.54
CA TYR A 179 -0.90 -1.97 -0.20
C TYR A 179 0.24 -2.68 -0.93
N ILE A 180 1.01 -3.51 -0.22
CA ILE A 180 2.14 -4.24 -0.81
C ILE A 180 1.70 -5.10 -1.98
N LYS A 181 0.64 -5.91 -1.82
CA LYS A 181 0.15 -6.78 -2.89
C LYS A 181 -0.32 -5.99 -4.11
N ARG A 182 -1.00 -4.85 -3.91
CA ARG A 182 -1.40 -3.95 -5.00
C ARG A 182 -0.18 -3.38 -5.72
N ARG A 183 0.84 -2.90 -4.98
CA ARG A 183 2.08 -2.37 -5.58
C ARG A 183 2.87 -3.44 -6.34
N LEU A 184 2.93 -4.67 -5.83
CA LEU A 184 3.54 -5.80 -6.55
C LEU A 184 2.82 -6.10 -7.87
N ALA A 185 1.49 -6.10 -7.88
CA ALA A 185 0.73 -6.28 -9.10
C ALA A 185 1.00 -5.15 -10.12
N MET A 186 1.16 -3.91 -9.63
CA MET A 186 1.57 -2.77 -10.47
C MET A 186 2.99 -2.95 -11.03
N CYS A 187 3.95 -3.40 -10.22
CA CYS A 187 5.30 -3.73 -10.69
C CYS A 187 5.25 -4.80 -11.80
N ALA A 188 4.52 -5.90 -11.57
CA ALA A 188 4.37 -6.98 -12.56
C ALA A 188 3.79 -6.45 -13.88
N ARG A 189 2.74 -5.60 -13.82
CA ARG A 189 2.16 -4.98 -15.01
C ARG A 189 3.16 -4.10 -15.76
N LYS A 190 3.87 -3.23 -15.05
CA LYS A 190 4.86 -2.30 -15.63
C LYS A 190 6.07 -3.03 -16.22
N LEU A 191 6.37 -4.23 -15.72
CA LEU A 191 7.39 -5.13 -16.25
C LEU A 191 6.88 -6.07 -17.36
N GLY A 192 5.67 -5.84 -17.88
CA GLY A 192 5.09 -6.61 -18.99
C GLY A 192 4.45 -7.95 -18.60
N ARG A 193 4.51 -8.33 -17.32
CA ARG A 193 3.93 -9.58 -16.77
C ARG A 193 2.44 -9.43 -16.52
N THR A 194 1.68 -9.20 -17.60
CA THR A 194 0.25 -8.84 -17.55
C THR A 194 -0.61 -9.93 -16.91
N ARG A 195 -0.41 -11.21 -17.25
CA ARG A 195 -1.21 -12.32 -16.68
C ARG A 195 -1.01 -12.46 -15.18
N GLU A 196 0.24 -12.32 -14.72
CA GLU A 196 0.59 -12.34 -13.30
C GLU A 196 -0.07 -11.17 -12.57
N ALA A 197 0.04 -9.95 -13.10
CA ALA A 197 -0.59 -8.76 -12.51
C ALA A 197 -2.11 -8.91 -12.33
N VAL A 198 -2.80 -9.47 -13.33
CA VAL A 198 -4.25 -9.73 -13.25
C VAL A 198 -4.58 -10.72 -12.14
N LYS A 199 -3.81 -11.81 -12.06
CA LYS A 199 -4.00 -12.81 -11.01
C LYS A 199 -3.81 -12.18 -9.63
N MET A 200 -2.71 -11.45 -9.43
CA MET A 200 -2.40 -10.80 -8.15
C MET A 200 -3.49 -9.80 -7.72
N MET A 201 -4.02 -8.99 -8.65
CA MET A 201 -5.11 -8.06 -8.30
C MET A 201 -6.41 -8.77 -7.93
N ARG A 202 -6.74 -9.88 -8.61
CA ARG A 202 -7.91 -10.70 -8.25
C ARG A 202 -7.73 -11.32 -6.86
N ASP A 203 -6.55 -11.85 -6.58
CA ASP A 203 -6.22 -12.45 -5.29
C ASP A 203 -6.34 -11.41 -4.16
N VAL A 204 -5.88 -10.17 -4.36
CA VAL A 204 -6.09 -9.07 -3.41
C VAL A 204 -7.56 -8.78 -3.16
N SER A 205 -8.37 -8.69 -4.22
CA SER A 205 -9.81 -8.45 -4.06
C SER A 205 -10.48 -9.58 -3.28
N LEU A 206 -10.12 -10.83 -3.54
CA LEU A 206 -10.66 -11.99 -2.82
C LEU A 206 -10.19 -12.05 -1.36
N ASP A 207 -8.92 -11.73 -1.10
CA ASP A 207 -8.36 -11.68 0.25
C ASP A 207 -9.04 -10.59 1.09
N LEU A 208 -9.34 -9.42 0.50
CA LEU A 208 -10.10 -8.35 1.15
C LEU A 208 -11.52 -8.75 1.56
N PHE A 209 -12.15 -9.72 0.89
CA PHE A 209 -13.44 -10.25 1.31
C PHE A 209 -13.34 -11.26 2.46
N ARG A 210 -12.14 -11.81 2.69
CA ARG A 210 -11.86 -12.83 3.72
C ARG A 210 -11.20 -12.25 4.96
N MET A 211 -10.64 -11.05 4.85
CA MET A 211 -10.10 -10.20 5.92
C MET A 211 -11.24 -9.44 6.59
#